data_AF-A0A2V9NUB3-F1
#
_entry.id   AF-A0A2V9NUB3-F1
#
_cell.length_a   1.000
_cell.length_b   1.000
_cell.length_c   1.000
_cell.angle_alpha   90.00
_cell.angle_beta   90.00
_cell.angle_gamma   90.00
#
_symmetry.space_group_name_H-M   'P 1'
#
loop_
_entity.id
_entity.type
_entity.pdbx_description
1 polymer ?
#
loop_
_entity_poly.entity_id
_entity_poly.type
_entity_poly.pdbx_seq_one_letter_code
_entity_poly.pdbx_strand_id
1 'polypeptide(L)'
;MKDSVVTVQGKQLKLTNLEKVLYPASAFTKGQVIDYYARIGPVLVPQLREHPLTLKRYPNGVDQGHFFEKNATQYRPEWVKTVPVWSEGNRRNVNYILANDLPTLIWVANLASIELHPSLARAQEIQCPAVIAFDLDPGPPANIIQCCQVAFWLREIFERFGLQSFPKTSGSKGLQIYVPLNTRTSYDVTKPFAHALARLLEDEHRDLVVSDMKKAIRTNKVFVDWSQNDEHKTTVSVYSLRARERPTVSTPVTWEEVEAAFKKKDLARLTFEAPQVLQRVEKMGDLFEPVLTLKQKLPALAEIEEPVTEPVDATPSRKPSRTASTKTAKAIATKAVPARKPAAKRRKV
;
A
#
# COMPACT_ATOMS: atom_id res chain seq x y z
N MET A 1 -9.56 -28.90 23.72
CA MET A 1 -9.38 -28.80 22.25
C MET A 1 -10.68 -29.18 21.57
N LYS A 2 -11.52 -28.19 21.28
CA LYS A 2 -12.72 -28.39 20.46
C LYS A 2 -12.34 -28.43 18.98
N ASP A 3 -12.53 -29.59 18.37
CA ASP A 3 -12.61 -29.74 16.92
C ASP A 3 -14.07 -29.50 16.49
N SER A 4 -14.29 -28.96 15.30
CA SER A 4 -15.63 -28.74 14.77
C SER A 4 -15.65 -28.99 13.27
N VAL A 5 -16.73 -29.56 12.78
CA VAL A 5 -17.02 -29.61 11.34
C VAL A 5 -18.01 -28.50 11.02
N VAL A 6 -17.69 -27.67 10.03
CA VAL A 6 -18.56 -26.58 9.58
C VAL A 6 -18.76 -26.65 8.08
N THR A 7 -19.91 -26.22 7.60
CA THR A 7 -20.19 -26.08 6.16
C THR A 7 -20.15 -24.60 5.79
N VAL A 8 -19.26 -24.24 4.87
CA VAL A 8 -19.13 -22.88 4.35
C VAL A 8 -19.30 -22.94 2.83
N GLN A 9 -20.28 -22.20 2.29
CA GLN A 9 -20.59 -22.18 0.85
C GLN A 9 -20.66 -23.59 0.23
N GLY A 10 -21.32 -24.53 0.92
CA GLY A 10 -21.50 -25.91 0.46
C GLY A 10 -20.28 -26.83 0.63
N LYS A 11 -19.16 -26.35 1.17
CA LYS A 11 -17.94 -27.14 1.41
C LYS A 11 -17.79 -27.44 2.89
N GLN A 12 -17.53 -28.70 3.24
CA GLN A 12 -17.26 -29.10 4.63
C GLN A 12 -15.80 -28.84 5.00
N LEU A 13 -15.58 -28.25 6.18
CA LEU A 13 -14.27 -28.02 6.78
C LEU A 13 -14.20 -28.60 8.19
N LYS A 14 -13.19 -29.43 8.45
CA LYS A 14 -12.81 -29.83 9.80
C LYS A 14 -11.84 -28.80 10.39
N LEU A 15 -12.33 -27.97 11.29
CA LEU A 15 -11.53 -27.03 12.06
C LEU A 15 -10.98 -27.73 13.30
N THR A 16 -9.70 -27.49 13.61
CA THR A 16 -9.01 -28.20 14.69
C THR A 16 -8.30 -27.24 15.63
N ASN A 17 -8.12 -27.65 16.88
CA ASN A 17 -7.32 -26.90 17.87
C ASN A 17 -7.77 -25.44 18.05
N LEU A 18 -9.09 -25.19 18.07
CA LEU A 18 -9.64 -23.82 18.07
C LEU A 18 -9.19 -22.98 19.27
N GLU A 19 -9.02 -23.60 20.43
CA GLU A 19 -8.60 -22.96 21.68
C GLU A 19 -7.08 -22.70 21.75
N LYS A 20 -6.31 -23.18 20.77
CA LYS A 20 -4.84 -23.00 20.76
C LYS A 20 -4.51 -21.51 20.66
N VAL A 21 -3.78 -20.97 21.64
CA VAL A 21 -3.28 -19.60 21.61
C VAL A 21 -2.20 -19.47 20.53
N LEU A 22 -2.39 -18.55 19.59
CA LEU A 22 -1.39 -18.23 18.55
C LEU A 22 -0.69 -16.90 18.83
N TYR A 23 -1.32 -15.98 19.56
CA TYR A 23 -0.71 -14.74 20.05
C TYR A 23 -0.74 -14.72 21.58
N PRO A 24 0.35 -15.09 22.26
CA PRO A 24 0.38 -15.19 23.73
C PRO A 24 0.07 -13.86 24.43
N ALA A 25 0.63 -12.74 23.97
CA ALA A 25 0.49 -11.44 24.63
C ALA A 25 -0.96 -10.91 24.70
N SER A 26 -1.83 -11.37 23.80
CA SER A 26 -3.25 -10.99 23.76
C SER A 26 -4.20 -12.18 23.96
N ALA A 27 -3.66 -13.36 24.30
CA ALA A 27 -4.39 -14.63 24.35
C ALA A 27 -5.21 -14.93 23.07
N PHE A 28 -4.80 -14.42 21.90
CA PHE A 28 -5.57 -14.56 20.67
C PHE A 28 -5.40 -15.96 20.10
N THR A 29 -6.51 -16.67 19.97
CA THR A 29 -6.57 -18.09 19.63
C THR A 29 -6.65 -18.35 18.14
N LYS A 30 -6.37 -19.59 17.74
CA LYS A 30 -6.57 -20.08 16.37
C LYS A 30 -8.01 -19.92 15.92
N GLY A 31 -8.99 -20.17 16.80
CA GLY A 31 -10.40 -19.94 16.52
C GLY A 31 -10.69 -18.48 16.17
N GLN A 32 -10.08 -17.52 16.88
CA GLN A 32 -10.22 -16.09 16.57
C GLN A 32 -9.49 -15.66 15.29
N VAL A 33 -8.36 -16.30 14.95
CA VAL A 33 -7.72 -16.11 13.63
C VAL A 33 -8.64 -16.57 12.51
N ILE A 34 -9.29 -17.73 12.67
CA ILE A 34 -10.26 -18.25 11.71
C ILE A 34 -11.48 -17.34 11.63
N ASP A 35 -12.04 -16.90 12.76
CA ASP A 35 -13.17 -15.97 12.82
C ASP A 35 -12.86 -14.66 12.09
N TYR A 36 -11.69 -14.07 12.36
CA TYR A 36 -11.24 -12.86 11.68
C TYR A 36 -11.23 -13.05 10.16
N TYR A 37 -10.58 -14.11 9.67
CA TYR A 37 -10.51 -14.38 8.23
C TYR A 37 -11.86 -14.72 7.61
N ALA A 38 -12.76 -15.36 8.36
CA ALA A 38 -14.12 -15.62 7.91
C ALA A 38 -14.91 -14.30 7.75
N ARG A 39 -14.79 -13.39 8.69
CA ARG A 39 -15.54 -12.12 8.72
C ARG A 39 -14.99 -11.05 7.78
N ILE A 40 -13.68 -10.99 7.60
CA ILE A 40 -13.02 -10.06 6.66
C ILE A 40 -13.07 -10.59 5.20
N GLY A 41 -13.41 -11.87 5.04
CA GLY A 41 -13.44 -12.57 3.75
C GLY A 41 -14.18 -11.85 2.61
N PRO A 42 -15.34 -11.17 2.84
CA PRO A 42 -16.04 -10.45 1.78
C PRO A 42 -15.19 -9.40 1.05
N VAL A 43 -14.25 -8.74 1.74
CA VAL A 43 -13.34 -7.74 1.16
C VAL A 43 -11.95 -8.31 0.86
N LEU A 44 -11.49 -9.33 1.59
CA LEU A 44 -10.18 -9.94 1.37
C LEU A 44 -10.15 -10.92 0.19
N VAL A 45 -11.18 -11.75 0.00
CA VAL A 45 -11.19 -12.74 -1.08
C VAL A 45 -11.03 -12.10 -2.47
N PRO A 46 -11.71 -10.99 -2.81
CA PRO A 46 -11.47 -10.28 -4.07
C PRO A 46 -10.01 -9.87 -4.28
N GLN A 47 -9.31 -9.47 -3.22
CA GLN A 47 -7.91 -9.04 -3.23
C GLN A 47 -6.92 -10.20 -3.40
N LEU A 48 -7.32 -11.44 -3.09
CA LEU A 48 -6.50 -12.65 -3.25
C LEU A 48 -6.84 -13.45 -4.51
N ARG A 49 -8.01 -13.18 -5.12
CA ARG A 49 -8.57 -14.00 -6.19
C ARG A 49 -7.64 -14.07 -7.40
N GLU A 50 -7.36 -15.29 -7.86
CA GLU A 50 -6.43 -15.61 -8.94
C GLU A 50 -4.96 -15.21 -8.69
N HIS A 51 -4.59 -14.73 -7.50
CA HIS A 51 -3.18 -14.44 -7.18
C HIS A 51 -2.52 -15.68 -6.54
N PRO A 52 -1.40 -16.19 -7.09
CA PRO A 52 -0.62 -17.25 -6.45
C PRO A 52 -0.23 -16.85 -5.03
N LEU A 53 -0.61 -17.68 -4.05
CA LEU A 53 -0.50 -17.31 -2.64
C LEU A 53 0.67 -18.04 -1.96
N THR A 54 1.60 -17.27 -1.40
CA THR A 54 2.58 -17.77 -0.43
C THR A 54 2.00 -17.67 0.98
N LEU A 55 2.02 -18.77 1.72
CA LEU A 55 1.54 -18.83 3.10
C LEU A 55 2.71 -18.73 4.07
N LYS A 56 2.58 -17.89 5.10
CA LYS A 56 3.51 -17.92 6.23
C LYS A 56 2.81 -18.52 7.44
N ARG A 57 3.26 -19.72 7.81
CA ARG A 57 2.56 -20.59 8.75
C ARG A 57 3.23 -20.59 10.11
N TYR A 58 2.40 -20.50 11.15
CA TYR A 58 2.79 -20.44 12.56
C TYR A 58 2.03 -21.50 13.35
N PRO A 59 2.29 -22.80 13.12
CA PRO A 59 1.50 -23.88 13.73
C PRO A 59 1.45 -23.82 15.25
N ASN A 60 2.48 -23.26 15.87
CA ASN A 60 2.67 -23.18 17.33
C ASN A 60 2.60 -21.75 17.90
N GLY A 61 2.13 -20.78 17.11
CA GLY A 61 2.03 -19.38 17.52
C GLY A 61 3.20 -18.51 17.08
N VAL A 62 3.04 -17.20 17.26
CA VAL A 62 3.93 -16.15 16.71
C VAL A 62 5.32 -16.09 17.34
N ASP A 63 5.45 -16.57 18.58
CA ASP A 63 6.72 -16.60 19.33
C ASP A 63 7.54 -17.88 19.07
N GLN A 64 7.04 -18.76 18.21
CA GLN A 64 7.66 -20.04 17.87
C GLN A 64 8.14 -20.07 16.41
N GLY A 65 8.75 -21.20 16.01
CA GLY A 65 9.19 -21.42 14.64
C GLY A 65 8.06 -21.27 13.61
N HIS A 66 8.39 -20.70 12.46
CA HIS A 66 7.49 -20.50 11.33
C HIS A 66 8.15 -20.98 10.03
N PHE A 67 7.34 -21.15 8.99
CA PHE A 67 7.85 -21.48 7.65
C PHE A 67 6.99 -20.86 6.56
N PHE A 68 7.59 -20.71 5.38
CA PHE A 68 6.89 -20.30 4.17
C PHE A 68 6.48 -21.53 3.36
N GLU A 69 5.22 -21.57 2.94
CA GLU A 69 4.67 -22.62 2.09
C GLU A 69 4.21 -22.00 0.78
N LYS A 70 4.99 -22.28 -0.28
CA LYS A 70 4.69 -21.88 -1.66
C LYS A 70 4.02 -23.01 -2.43
N ASN A 71 4.52 -24.23 -2.23
CA ASN A 71 3.97 -25.42 -2.85
C ASN A 71 2.85 -25.99 -1.99
N ALA A 72 1.64 -26.08 -2.54
CA ALA A 72 0.48 -26.63 -1.87
C ALA A 72 0.74 -28.06 -1.40
N THR A 73 0.25 -28.39 -0.20
CA THR A 73 0.27 -29.75 0.32
C THR A 73 -0.57 -30.70 -0.53
N GLN A 74 -0.13 -31.95 -0.68
CA GLN A 74 -0.87 -32.99 -1.39
C GLN A 74 -2.17 -33.37 -0.67
N TYR A 75 -2.24 -33.18 0.65
CA TYR A 75 -3.41 -33.51 1.48
C TYR A 75 -4.48 -32.41 1.51
N ARG A 76 -4.45 -31.46 0.57
CA ARG A 76 -5.47 -30.41 0.49
C ARG A 76 -6.82 -30.99 0.06
N PRO A 77 -7.95 -30.41 0.49
CA PRO A 77 -9.24 -30.74 -0.09
C PRO A 77 -9.25 -30.54 -1.61
N GLU A 78 -9.98 -31.39 -2.34
CA GLU A 78 -10.04 -31.36 -3.81
C GLU A 78 -10.49 -30.00 -4.35
N TRP A 79 -11.39 -29.34 -3.62
CA TRP A 79 -11.97 -28.04 -3.98
C TRP A 79 -11.02 -26.85 -3.76
N VAL A 80 -9.88 -27.03 -3.07
CA VAL A 80 -8.84 -25.98 -2.94
C VAL A 80 -8.09 -25.93 -4.26
N LYS A 81 -8.26 -24.85 -5.03
CA LYS A 81 -7.60 -24.73 -6.33
C LYS A 81 -6.13 -24.38 -6.19
N THR A 82 -5.34 -24.87 -7.14
CA THR A 82 -3.91 -24.60 -7.24
C THR A 82 -3.54 -24.25 -8.66
N VAL A 83 -2.46 -23.50 -8.83
CA VAL A 83 -1.91 -23.15 -10.13
C VAL A 83 -0.40 -23.45 -10.19
N PRO A 84 0.09 -24.13 -11.24
CA PRO A 84 1.51 -24.32 -11.43
C PRO A 84 2.16 -23.01 -11.88
N VAL A 85 3.22 -22.60 -11.19
CA VAL A 85 4.09 -21.49 -11.60
C VAL A 85 5.51 -22.03 -11.71
N TRP A 86 6.15 -21.77 -12.85
CA TRP A 86 7.54 -22.18 -13.07
C TRP A 86 8.47 -21.48 -12.08
N SER A 87 9.32 -22.25 -11.42
CA SER A 87 10.35 -21.71 -10.52
C SER A 87 11.72 -22.04 -11.09
N GLU A 88 12.43 -21.01 -11.55
CA GLU A 88 13.77 -21.18 -12.13
C GLU A 88 14.74 -21.81 -11.13
N GLY A 89 14.77 -21.27 -9.90
CA GLY A 89 15.66 -21.78 -8.85
C GLY A 89 15.42 -23.25 -8.46
N ASN A 90 14.17 -23.73 -8.56
CA ASN A 90 13.84 -25.14 -8.28
C ASN A 90 13.81 -26.02 -9.54
N ARG A 91 13.95 -25.42 -10.74
CA ARG A 91 13.83 -26.07 -12.05
C ARG A 91 12.58 -26.95 -12.20
N ARG A 92 11.46 -26.51 -11.63
CA ARG A 92 10.17 -27.22 -11.67
C ARG A 92 9.01 -26.27 -11.44
N ASN A 93 7.80 -26.74 -11.75
CA ASN A 93 6.57 -26.05 -11.35
C ASN A 93 6.34 -26.19 -9.83
N VAL A 94 5.99 -25.07 -9.22
CA VAL A 94 5.49 -24.97 -7.85
C VAL A 94 3.98 -24.73 -7.93
N ASN A 95 3.19 -25.55 -7.23
CA ASN A 95 1.74 -25.44 -7.25
C ASN A 95 1.29 -24.50 -6.14
N TYR A 96 1.01 -23.24 -6.46
CA TYR A 96 0.53 -22.26 -5.47
C TYR A 96 -0.96 -22.44 -5.20
N ILE A 97 -1.40 -22.15 -3.97
CA ILE A 97 -2.82 -22.11 -3.61
C ILE A 97 -3.45 -20.85 -4.21
N LEU A 98 -4.69 -20.98 -4.72
CA LEU A 98 -5.54 -19.85 -5.11
C LEU A 98 -6.68 -19.70 -4.10
N ALA A 99 -6.62 -18.64 -3.28
CA ALA A 99 -7.64 -18.33 -2.28
C ALA A 99 -8.84 -17.59 -2.90
N ASN A 100 -9.52 -18.25 -3.84
CA ASN A 100 -10.58 -17.66 -4.67
C ASN A 100 -11.94 -17.51 -3.98
N ASP A 101 -12.12 -18.19 -2.85
CA ASP A 101 -13.37 -18.26 -2.11
C ASP A 101 -13.17 -18.34 -0.60
N LEU A 102 -14.25 -18.07 0.13
CA LEU A 102 -14.26 -18.02 1.59
C LEU A 102 -13.87 -19.37 2.23
N PRO A 103 -14.36 -20.54 1.76
CA PRO A 103 -13.90 -21.83 2.28
C PRO A 103 -12.39 -22.02 2.17
N THR A 104 -11.79 -21.62 1.04
CA THR A 104 -10.34 -21.73 0.86
C THR A 104 -9.57 -20.83 1.82
N LEU A 105 -10.05 -19.60 2.02
CA LEU A 105 -9.47 -18.66 2.99
C LEU A 105 -9.53 -19.23 4.43
N ILE A 106 -10.68 -19.77 4.84
CA ILE A 106 -10.87 -20.38 6.17
C ILE A 106 -9.98 -21.63 6.32
N TRP A 107 -9.86 -22.46 5.29
CA TRP A 107 -8.98 -23.62 5.30
C TRP A 107 -7.51 -23.22 5.47
N VAL A 108 -7.06 -22.21 4.73
CA VAL A 108 -5.72 -21.64 4.87
C VAL A 108 -5.46 -21.11 6.29
N ALA A 109 -6.43 -20.41 6.89
CA ALA A 109 -6.34 -19.95 8.28
C ALA A 109 -6.27 -21.12 9.27
N ASN A 110 -7.03 -22.19 9.01
CA ASN A 110 -7.01 -23.41 9.82
C ASN A 110 -5.66 -24.17 9.75
N LEU A 111 -4.85 -23.94 8.72
CA LEU A 111 -3.45 -24.41 8.66
C LEU A 111 -2.48 -23.57 9.50
N ALA A 112 -3.00 -22.62 10.28
CA ALA A 112 -2.26 -21.60 11.02
C ALA A 112 -1.43 -20.69 10.10
N SER A 113 -1.92 -20.42 8.89
CA SER A 113 -1.35 -19.42 7.99
C SER A 113 -1.78 -18.05 8.47
N ILE A 114 -0.92 -17.42 9.29
CA ILE A 114 -1.22 -16.11 9.86
C ILE A 114 -1.04 -15.03 8.80
N GLU A 115 0.07 -15.06 8.05
CA GLU A 115 0.33 -14.06 7.00
C GLU A 115 0.08 -14.65 5.61
N LEU A 116 -0.60 -13.87 4.77
CA LEU A 116 -0.98 -14.20 3.41
C LEU A 116 -0.24 -13.27 2.45
N HIS A 117 0.58 -13.85 1.57
CA HIS A 117 1.46 -13.09 0.69
C HIS A 117 1.15 -13.43 -0.78
N PRO A 118 0.21 -12.73 -1.43
CA PRO A 118 -0.07 -12.89 -2.84
C PRO A 118 1.09 -12.38 -3.72
N SER A 119 1.23 -12.95 -4.91
CA SER A 119 1.96 -12.32 -6.02
C SER A 119 1.31 -10.99 -6.42
N LEU A 120 2.07 -10.04 -6.95
CA LEU A 120 1.49 -8.81 -7.53
C LEU A 120 0.76 -9.06 -8.85
N ALA A 121 0.97 -10.22 -9.47
CA ALA A 121 0.30 -10.64 -10.71
C ALA A 121 -0.73 -11.74 -10.44
N ARG A 122 -1.74 -11.81 -11.32
CA ARG A 122 -2.68 -12.93 -11.37
C ARG A 122 -2.01 -14.10 -12.08
N ALA A 123 -2.41 -15.33 -11.73
CA ALA A 123 -1.77 -16.54 -12.22
C ALA A 123 -1.85 -16.72 -13.74
N GLN A 124 -2.94 -16.22 -14.35
CA GLN A 124 -3.17 -16.28 -15.79
C GLN A 124 -2.16 -15.42 -16.58
N GLU A 125 -1.67 -14.34 -15.96
CA GLU A 125 -0.70 -13.42 -16.55
C GLU A 125 0.41 -13.15 -15.53
N ILE A 126 1.11 -14.20 -15.08
CA ILE A 126 2.05 -14.12 -13.95
C ILE A 126 3.19 -13.13 -14.16
N GLN A 127 3.51 -12.80 -15.42
CA GLN A 127 4.54 -11.82 -15.80
C GLN A 127 4.01 -10.37 -15.89
N CYS A 128 2.69 -10.18 -15.74
CA CYS A 128 2.02 -8.89 -15.82
C CYS A 128 1.48 -8.49 -14.43
N PRO A 129 2.24 -7.70 -13.64
CA PRO A 129 1.75 -7.26 -12.34
C PRO A 129 0.49 -6.40 -12.49
N ALA A 130 -0.50 -6.66 -11.62
CA ALA A 130 -1.71 -5.85 -11.53
C ALA A 130 -1.45 -4.50 -10.83
N VAL A 131 -0.40 -4.43 -10.01
CA VAL A 131 -0.02 -3.25 -9.22
C VAL A 131 1.50 -3.10 -9.21
N ILE A 132 1.98 -1.86 -9.09
CA ILE A 132 3.34 -1.58 -8.61
C ILE A 132 3.27 -1.22 -7.13
N ALA A 133 4.19 -1.74 -6.32
CA ALA A 133 4.19 -1.60 -4.87
C ALA A 133 5.51 -0.99 -4.37
N PHE A 134 5.42 -0.05 -3.44
CA PHE A 134 6.55 0.52 -2.73
C PHE A 134 6.43 0.18 -1.25
N ASP A 135 7.34 -0.65 -0.73
CA ASP A 135 7.38 -0.99 0.70
C ASP A 135 8.36 -0.06 1.42
N LEU A 136 7.82 0.80 2.28
CA LEU A 136 8.56 1.83 3.00
C LEU A 136 8.97 1.27 4.36
N ASP A 137 10.23 0.85 4.44
CA ASP A 137 10.80 0.13 5.58
C ASP A 137 11.66 1.06 6.44
N PRO A 138 11.21 1.46 7.64
CA PRO A 138 11.99 2.35 8.48
C PRO A 138 13.10 1.61 9.23
N GLY A 139 14.32 2.13 9.16
CA GLY A 139 15.45 1.70 9.97
C GLY A 139 15.49 2.47 11.30
N PRO A 140 15.46 1.77 12.46
CA PRO A 140 15.43 2.42 13.76
C PRO A 140 16.52 3.49 13.93
N PRO A 141 16.24 4.60 14.65
CA PRO A 141 14.99 4.96 15.33
C PRO A 141 13.87 5.49 14.42
N ALA A 142 14.06 5.57 13.09
CA ALA A 142 12.96 5.90 12.20
C ALA A 142 11.83 4.88 12.35
N ASN A 143 10.61 5.34 12.11
CA ASN A 143 9.40 4.54 12.22
C ASN A 143 8.40 4.96 11.13
N ILE A 144 7.15 4.48 11.25
CA ILE A 144 6.10 4.75 10.26
C ILE A 144 5.86 6.25 10.00
N ILE A 145 6.17 7.14 10.94
CA ILE A 145 6.05 8.59 10.75
C ILE A 145 7.02 9.09 9.66
N GLN A 146 8.26 8.60 9.65
CA GLN A 146 9.18 8.88 8.54
C GLN A 146 8.69 8.26 7.23
N CYS A 147 8.10 7.07 7.27
CA CYS A 147 7.47 6.47 6.08
C CYS A 147 6.33 7.33 5.53
N CYS A 148 5.56 8.01 6.39
CA CYS A 148 4.49 8.93 5.95
C CYS A 148 5.05 10.06 5.09
N GLN A 149 6.18 10.66 5.51
CA GLN A 149 6.84 11.71 4.72
C GLN A 149 7.24 11.21 3.32
N VAL A 150 7.88 10.04 3.26
CA VAL A 150 8.29 9.43 1.99
C VAL A 150 7.09 9.06 1.12
N ALA A 151 5.99 8.60 1.73
CA ALA A 151 4.75 8.32 1.04
C ALA A 151 4.11 9.57 0.41
N PHE A 152 4.21 10.74 1.04
CA PHE A 152 3.72 11.99 0.43
C PHE A 152 4.52 12.37 -0.81
N TRP A 153 5.84 12.23 -0.79
CA TRP A 153 6.65 12.48 -1.99
C TRP A 153 6.32 11.50 -3.13
N LEU A 154 6.16 10.21 -2.83
CA LEU A 154 5.68 9.24 -3.81
C LEU A 154 4.32 9.64 -4.37
N ARG A 155 3.37 10.03 -3.50
CA ARG A 155 2.04 10.48 -3.91
C ARG A 155 2.12 11.68 -4.84
N GLU A 156 2.89 12.70 -4.49
CA GLU A 156 3.07 13.92 -5.29
C GLU A 156 3.69 13.62 -6.66
N ILE A 157 4.63 12.68 -6.73
CA ILE A 157 5.19 12.21 -8.01
C ILE A 157 4.10 11.55 -8.85
N PHE A 158 3.33 10.62 -8.27
CA PHE A 158 2.25 9.94 -9.00
C PHE A 158 1.14 10.90 -9.44
N GLU A 159 0.74 11.84 -8.59
CA GLU A 159 -0.29 12.85 -8.92
C GLU A 159 0.13 13.73 -10.10
N ARG A 160 1.43 14.08 -10.22
CA ARG A 160 1.96 14.81 -11.39
C ARG A 160 1.79 14.07 -12.71
N PHE A 161 1.83 12.74 -12.68
CA PHE A 161 1.56 11.88 -13.84
C PHE A 161 0.08 11.48 -13.96
N GLY A 162 -0.81 12.07 -13.17
CA GLY A 162 -2.24 11.73 -13.17
C GLY A 162 -2.54 10.33 -12.62
N LEU A 163 -1.62 9.76 -11.84
CA LEU A 163 -1.75 8.43 -11.24
C LEU A 163 -2.25 8.51 -9.79
N GLN A 164 -3.21 7.66 -9.46
CA GLN A 164 -3.72 7.46 -8.11
C GLN A 164 -2.92 6.38 -7.38
N SER A 165 -2.58 6.68 -6.13
CA SER A 165 -1.85 5.78 -5.22
C SER A 165 -2.63 5.54 -3.93
N PHE A 166 -2.50 4.33 -3.39
CA PHE A 166 -3.31 3.80 -2.29
C PHE A 166 -2.41 3.34 -1.14
N PRO A 167 -2.49 3.99 0.05
CA PRO A 167 -1.64 3.64 1.18
C PRO A 167 -2.27 2.53 2.03
N LYS A 168 -1.44 1.61 2.50
CA LYS A 168 -1.79 0.66 3.56
C LYS A 168 -0.68 0.55 4.56
N THR A 169 -1.02 0.32 5.82
CA THR A 169 -0.03 -0.04 6.83
C THR A 169 0.50 -1.44 6.50
N SER A 170 1.77 -1.70 6.77
CA SER A 170 2.29 -3.07 6.69
C SER A 170 1.69 -3.97 7.79
N GLY A 171 1.07 -3.40 8.82
CA GLY A 171 0.72 -4.08 10.07
C GLY A 171 1.94 -4.42 10.95
N SER A 172 3.11 -3.91 10.57
CA SER A 172 4.41 -4.19 11.19
C SER A 172 5.05 -2.85 11.60
N LYS A 173 6.09 -2.38 10.89
CA LYS A 173 6.77 -1.11 11.19
C LYS A 173 6.60 -0.05 10.11
N GLY A 174 6.38 -0.48 8.87
CA GLY A 174 6.38 0.38 7.69
C GLY A 174 4.99 0.64 7.10
N LEU A 175 5.00 1.38 5.99
CA LEU A 175 3.84 1.75 5.18
C LEU A 175 4.07 1.25 3.74
N GLN A 176 3.01 0.88 3.04
CA GLN A 176 3.08 0.40 1.66
C GLN A 176 2.20 1.25 0.76
N ILE A 177 2.73 1.65 -0.38
CA ILE A 177 2.02 2.47 -1.38
C ILE A 177 1.82 1.63 -2.63
N TYR A 178 0.56 1.41 -3.00
CA TYR A 178 0.18 0.65 -4.19
C TYR A 178 -0.31 1.60 -5.27
N VAL A 179 0.13 1.40 -6.50
CA VAL A 179 -0.42 2.07 -7.68
C VAL A 179 -1.00 0.98 -8.58
N PRO A 180 -2.34 0.87 -8.70
CA PRO A 180 -2.94 -0.13 -9.55
C PRO A 180 -2.66 0.18 -11.01
N LEU A 181 -2.22 -0.84 -11.75
CA LEU A 181 -1.95 -0.75 -13.16
C LEU A 181 -3.11 -1.38 -13.93
N ASN A 182 -3.43 -2.66 -13.65
CA ASN A 182 -4.49 -3.42 -14.33
C ASN A 182 -4.50 -3.25 -15.86
N THR A 183 -3.34 -2.95 -16.43
CA THR A 183 -3.03 -2.78 -17.85
C THR A 183 -1.83 -3.64 -18.16
N ARG A 184 -1.67 -4.00 -19.44
CA ARG A 184 -0.58 -4.87 -19.87
C ARG A 184 0.77 -4.18 -19.65
N THR A 185 1.58 -4.75 -18.76
CA THR A 185 2.92 -4.31 -18.40
C THR A 185 3.75 -5.52 -17.98
N SER A 186 5.04 -5.36 -17.72
CA SER A 186 5.91 -6.44 -17.23
C SER A 186 6.75 -6.02 -16.03
N TYR A 187 7.34 -7.00 -15.35
CA TYR A 187 8.34 -6.73 -14.31
C TYR A 187 9.58 -6.03 -14.85
N ASP A 188 9.94 -6.24 -16.12
CA ASP A 188 11.03 -5.51 -16.80
C ASP A 188 10.76 -4.00 -16.92
N VAL A 189 9.50 -3.57 -16.83
CA VAL A 189 9.12 -2.15 -16.80
C VAL A 189 8.94 -1.67 -15.37
N THR A 190 8.16 -2.40 -14.56
CA THR A 190 7.79 -1.93 -13.21
C THR A 190 8.95 -1.93 -12.23
N LYS A 191 9.89 -2.88 -12.33
CA LYS A 191 11.05 -2.97 -11.42
C LYS A 191 12.06 -1.84 -11.65
N PRO A 192 12.53 -1.57 -12.88
CA PRO A 192 13.43 -0.42 -13.11
C PRO A 192 12.75 0.91 -12.79
N PHE A 193 11.45 1.04 -13.09
CA PHE A 193 10.67 2.23 -12.74
C PHE A 193 10.64 2.48 -11.22
N ALA A 194 10.29 1.46 -10.42
CA ALA A 194 10.30 1.58 -8.97
C ALA A 194 11.70 1.94 -8.43
N HIS A 195 12.74 1.34 -9.00
CA HIS A 195 14.12 1.60 -8.60
C HIS A 195 14.55 3.03 -8.93
N ALA A 196 14.21 3.55 -10.11
CA ALA A 196 14.52 4.93 -10.49
C ALA A 196 13.85 5.93 -9.54
N LEU A 197 12.57 5.72 -9.20
CA LEU A 197 11.89 6.56 -8.20
C LEU A 197 12.52 6.47 -6.82
N ALA A 198 12.93 5.27 -6.38
CA ALA A 198 13.64 5.12 -5.12
C ALA A 198 14.97 5.89 -5.10
N ARG A 199 15.71 5.89 -6.23
CA ARG A 199 16.97 6.63 -6.38
C ARG A 199 16.76 8.13 -6.48
N LEU A 200 15.72 8.59 -7.16
CA LEU A 200 15.34 10.00 -7.22
C LEU A 200 15.05 10.52 -5.81
N LEU A 201 14.20 9.82 -5.04
CA LEU A 201 13.90 10.19 -3.66
C LEU A 201 15.14 10.11 -2.76
N GLU A 202 16.01 9.13 -2.95
CA GLU A 202 17.29 9.10 -2.23
C GLU A 202 18.15 10.30 -2.58
N ASP A 203 18.24 10.71 -3.84
CA ASP A 203 19.07 11.85 -4.27
C ASP A 203 18.57 13.19 -3.70
N GLU A 204 17.25 13.42 -3.76
CA GLU A 204 16.60 14.63 -3.24
C GLU A 204 16.57 14.68 -1.70
N HIS A 205 16.50 13.51 -1.06
CA HIS A 205 16.29 13.39 0.40
C HIS A 205 17.25 12.41 1.06
N ARG A 206 18.55 12.54 0.76
CA ARG A 206 19.63 11.64 1.24
C ARG A 206 19.66 11.43 2.74
N ASP A 207 19.20 12.39 3.54
CA ASP A 207 19.18 12.29 5.00
C ASP A 207 18.07 11.38 5.52
N LEU A 208 17.00 11.15 4.73
CA LEU A 208 15.83 10.39 5.14
C LEU A 208 15.59 9.11 4.33
N VAL A 209 16.04 9.06 3.07
CA VAL A 209 15.73 7.97 2.15
C VAL A 209 17.00 7.17 1.81
N VAL A 210 16.82 5.87 1.59
CA VAL A 210 17.85 4.99 1.02
C VAL A 210 17.21 4.00 0.06
N SER A 211 17.88 3.71 -1.06
CA SER A 211 17.44 2.73 -2.06
C SER A 211 18.35 1.51 -2.16
N ASP A 212 19.53 1.52 -1.52
CA ASP A 212 20.40 0.35 -1.38
C ASP A 212 19.86 -0.62 -0.32
N MET A 213 19.81 -1.91 -0.67
CA MET A 213 19.22 -2.97 0.14
C MET A 213 20.01 -3.27 1.43
N LYS A 214 21.24 -2.80 1.58
CA LYS A 214 22.06 -3.03 2.78
C LYS A 214 21.34 -2.52 4.04
N LYS A 215 21.21 -3.38 5.05
CA LYS A 215 20.56 -2.99 6.32
C LYS A 215 21.38 -1.98 7.13
N ALA A 216 22.71 -2.04 7.03
CA ALA A 216 23.64 -1.22 7.81
C ALA A 216 23.48 0.30 7.57
N ILE A 217 22.98 0.68 6.40
CA ILE A 217 22.81 2.09 5.99
C ILE A 217 21.40 2.63 6.23
N ARG A 218 20.50 1.82 6.81
CA ARG A 218 19.09 2.20 7.04
C ARG A 218 18.88 2.96 8.35
N THR A 219 19.85 3.00 9.26
CA THR A 219 19.74 3.67 10.55
C THR A 219 19.28 5.13 10.36
N ASN A 220 18.21 5.54 11.05
CA ASN A 220 17.52 6.83 10.90
C ASN A 220 16.81 7.09 9.57
N LYS A 221 16.84 6.16 8.61
CA LYS A 221 16.31 6.34 7.26
C LYS A 221 15.15 5.39 6.95
N VAL A 222 14.44 5.68 5.87
CA VAL A 222 13.43 4.83 5.26
C VAL A 222 14.03 4.20 4.03
N PHE A 223 14.08 2.87 4.02
CA PHE A 223 14.37 2.11 2.82
C PHE A 223 13.13 2.07 1.94
N VAL A 224 13.25 2.57 0.71
CA VAL A 224 12.20 2.43 -0.31
C VAL A 224 12.46 1.11 -1.03
N ASP A 225 11.79 0.04 -0.60
CA ASP A 225 11.98 -1.29 -1.16
C ASP A 225 11.29 -1.43 -2.51
N TRP A 226 12.01 -1.05 -3.56
CA TRP A 226 11.63 -1.24 -4.95
C TRP A 226 11.70 -2.72 -5.39
N SER A 227 12.40 -3.58 -4.64
CA SER A 227 12.66 -4.97 -5.03
C SER A 227 11.45 -5.88 -4.89
N GLN A 228 10.37 -5.40 -4.29
CA GLN A 228 9.09 -6.12 -4.21
C GLN A 228 8.41 -6.28 -5.58
N ASN A 229 8.78 -5.45 -6.56
CA ASN A 229 8.23 -5.47 -7.92
C ASN A 229 8.96 -6.52 -8.78
N ASP A 230 8.88 -7.78 -8.37
CA ASP A 230 9.57 -8.89 -9.02
C ASP A 230 8.68 -10.13 -9.01
N GLU A 231 8.68 -10.89 -10.11
CA GLU A 231 7.82 -12.07 -10.27
C GLU A 231 8.03 -13.15 -9.21
N HIS A 232 9.21 -13.21 -8.59
CA HIS A 232 9.54 -14.21 -7.57
C HIS A 232 9.19 -13.76 -6.14
N LYS A 233 8.75 -12.51 -5.99
CA LYS A 233 8.39 -11.90 -4.72
C LYS A 233 6.88 -11.95 -4.49
N THR A 234 6.54 -11.86 -3.21
CA THR A 234 5.17 -11.77 -2.73
C THR A 234 5.15 -10.77 -1.59
N THR A 235 4.12 -9.94 -1.56
CA THR A 235 3.96 -8.90 -0.53
C THR A 235 2.77 -9.26 0.35
N VAL A 236 2.82 -8.89 1.64
CA VAL A 236 1.70 -9.14 2.56
C VAL A 236 0.43 -8.47 2.05
N SER A 237 -0.66 -9.25 1.94
CA SER A 237 -1.94 -8.75 1.43
C SER A 237 -2.51 -7.65 2.33
N VAL A 238 -3.37 -6.80 1.77
CA VAL A 238 -4.34 -6.06 2.60
C VAL A 238 -5.15 -7.04 3.44
N TYR A 239 -5.57 -6.59 4.63
CA TYR A 239 -6.35 -7.36 5.60
C TYR A 239 -5.68 -8.63 6.14
N SER A 240 -4.45 -8.96 5.75
CA SER A 240 -3.73 -10.08 6.33
C SER A 240 -3.23 -9.74 7.74
N LEU A 241 -3.43 -10.67 8.67
CA LEU A 241 -2.81 -10.61 9.99
C LEU A 241 -1.28 -10.65 9.86
N ARG A 242 -0.61 -10.02 10.81
CA ARG A 242 0.84 -10.06 10.96
C ARG A 242 1.19 -10.90 12.17
N ALA A 243 2.23 -11.70 12.03
CA ALA A 243 2.76 -12.48 13.14
C ALA A 243 3.70 -11.61 13.97
N ARG A 244 3.09 -10.69 14.72
CA ARG A 244 3.73 -9.84 15.73
C ARG A 244 3.25 -10.28 17.11
N GLU A 245 3.75 -9.60 18.15
CA GLU A 245 3.34 -9.82 19.54
C GLU A 245 1.81 -9.79 19.71
N ARG A 246 1.14 -8.87 19.00
CA ARG A 246 -0.31 -8.70 18.97
C ARG A 246 -0.85 -8.94 17.55
N PRO A 247 -2.15 -9.28 17.37
CA PRO A 247 -2.76 -9.62 16.08
C PRO A 247 -3.00 -8.37 15.22
N THR A 248 -1.93 -7.66 14.88
CA THR A 248 -1.97 -6.50 13.99
C THR A 248 -2.25 -6.91 12.55
N VAL A 249 -2.74 -5.97 11.75
CA VAL A 249 -3.19 -6.23 10.38
C VAL A 249 -2.53 -5.25 9.40
N SER A 250 -2.16 -5.75 8.23
CA SER A 250 -1.81 -4.94 7.05
C SER A 250 -3.07 -4.22 6.55
N THR A 251 -3.26 -2.96 6.94
CA THR A 251 -4.59 -2.31 6.90
C THR A 251 -4.62 -1.18 5.88
N PRO A 252 -5.55 -1.20 4.91
CA PRO A 252 -5.89 -0.03 4.10
C PRO A 252 -6.19 1.20 4.94
N VAL A 253 -5.59 2.34 4.57
CA VAL A 253 -5.82 3.63 5.22
C VAL A 253 -6.10 4.70 4.19
N THR A 254 -6.78 5.75 4.62
CA THR A 254 -6.97 6.95 3.81
C THR A 254 -5.73 7.84 3.88
N TRP A 255 -5.54 8.72 2.90
CA TRP A 255 -4.44 9.68 2.94
C TRP A 255 -4.59 10.69 4.09
N GLU A 256 -5.82 11.03 4.47
CA GLU A 256 -6.15 11.89 5.60
C GLU A 256 -5.69 11.26 6.93
N GLU A 257 -5.77 9.93 7.05
CA GLU A 257 -5.24 9.21 8.21
C GLU A 257 -3.71 9.23 8.27
N VAL A 258 -3.04 9.07 7.12
CA VAL A 258 -1.58 9.18 7.01
C VAL A 258 -1.14 10.60 7.40
N GLU A 259 -1.83 11.63 6.91
CA GLU A 259 -1.57 13.03 7.25
C GLU A 259 -1.81 13.33 8.73
N ALA A 260 -2.91 12.83 9.30
CA ALA A 260 -3.21 13.01 10.71
C ALA A 260 -2.17 12.34 11.62
N ALA A 261 -1.68 11.15 11.26
CA ALA A 261 -0.62 10.46 11.99
C ALA A 261 0.70 11.23 11.92
N PHE A 262 1.07 11.70 10.73
CA PHE A 262 2.28 12.49 10.50
C PHE A 262 2.28 13.80 11.30
N LYS A 263 1.23 14.62 11.18
CA LYS A 263 1.12 15.91 11.88
C LYS A 263 1.18 15.77 13.40
N LYS A 264 0.58 14.70 13.94
CA LYS A 264 0.54 14.43 15.39
C LYS A 264 1.74 13.65 15.90
N LYS A 265 2.60 13.14 15.01
CA LYS A 265 3.72 12.24 15.34
C LYS A 265 3.27 11.02 16.16
N ASP A 266 2.08 10.50 15.83
CA ASP A 266 1.38 9.48 16.60
C ASP A 266 1.26 8.19 15.78
N LEU A 267 2.20 7.27 16.00
CA LEU A 267 2.26 5.99 15.29
C LEU A 267 1.09 5.06 15.60
N ALA A 268 0.43 5.22 16.76
CA ALA A 268 -0.67 4.36 17.16
C ALA A 268 -1.89 4.55 16.23
N ARG A 269 -1.99 5.71 15.56
CA ARG A 269 -3.02 5.99 14.54
C ARG A 269 -2.92 5.10 13.30
N LEU A 270 -1.77 4.49 13.06
CA LEU A 270 -1.52 3.59 11.92
C LEU A 270 -1.22 2.16 12.39
N THR A 271 -1.66 1.80 13.60
CA THR A 271 -1.56 0.44 14.13
C THR A 271 -2.98 -0.08 14.40
N PHE A 272 -3.35 -1.17 13.73
CA PHE A 272 -4.69 -1.74 13.83
C PHE A 272 -4.61 -3.23 14.15
N GLU A 273 -5.34 -3.66 15.17
CA GLU A 273 -5.55 -5.06 15.52
C GLU A 273 -6.80 -5.63 14.84
N ALA A 274 -6.87 -6.95 14.74
CA ALA A 274 -7.93 -7.69 14.06
C ALA A 274 -9.36 -7.18 14.33
N PRO A 275 -9.80 -6.93 15.59
CA PRO A 275 -11.16 -6.44 15.85
C PRO A 275 -11.40 -5.02 15.33
N GLN A 276 -10.39 -4.15 15.37
CA GLN A 276 -10.49 -2.77 14.87
C GLN A 276 -10.64 -2.76 13.36
N VAL A 277 -9.95 -3.64 12.64
CA VAL A 277 -10.08 -3.75 11.18
C VAL A 277 -11.47 -4.22 10.77
N LEU A 278 -12.06 -5.19 11.48
CA LEU A 278 -13.44 -5.61 11.22
C LEU A 278 -14.43 -4.44 11.37
N GLN A 279 -14.30 -3.67 12.45
CA GLN A 279 -15.13 -2.48 12.68
C GLN A 279 -14.91 -1.40 11.60
N ARG A 280 -13.66 -1.22 11.15
CA ARG A 280 -13.33 -0.27 10.08
C ARG A 280 -14.00 -0.65 8.78
N VAL A 281 -13.92 -1.92 8.37
CA VAL A 281 -14.53 -2.39 7.11
C VAL A 281 -16.05 -2.29 7.17
N GLU A 282 -16.66 -2.61 8.31
CA GLU A 282 -18.11 -2.42 8.51
C GLU A 282 -18.53 -0.94 8.35
N LYS A 283 -17.71 -0.01 8.84
CA LYS A 283 -17.99 1.43 8.78
C LYS A 283 -17.64 2.09 7.44
N MET A 284 -16.54 1.68 6.82
CA MET A 284 -15.91 2.41 5.71
C MET A 284 -15.95 1.64 4.38
N GLY A 285 -16.34 0.37 4.39
CA GLY A 285 -16.21 -0.50 3.23
C GLY A 285 -14.76 -0.89 2.93
N ASP A 286 -14.50 -1.37 1.72
CA ASP A 286 -13.16 -1.71 1.25
C ASP A 286 -12.47 -0.50 0.61
N LEU A 287 -11.55 0.12 1.36
CA LEU A 287 -10.75 1.25 0.85
C LEU A 287 -9.81 0.85 -0.31
N PHE A 288 -9.55 -0.45 -0.51
CA PHE A 288 -8.72 -0.98 -1.58
C PHE A 288 -9.55 -1.59 -2.73
N GLU A 289 -10.88 -1.46 -2.71
CA GLU A 289 -11.72 -1.87 -3.85
C GLU A 289 -11.26 -1.22 -5.18
N PRO A 290 -10.90 0.08 -5.23
CA PRO A 290 -10.42 0.69 -6.47
C PRO A 290 -9.15 0.04 -7.03
N VAL A 291 -8.29 -0.53 -6.17
CA VAL A 291 -7.05 -1.20 -6.61
C VAL A 291 -7.34 -2.43 -7.49
N LEU A 292 -8.51 -3.05 -7.31
CA LEU A 292 -8.91 -4.24 -8.08
C LEU A 292 -9.27 -3.92 -9.55
N THR A 293 -9.72 -2.69 -9.82
CA THR A 293 -10.40 -2.35 -11.09
C THR A 293 -9.79 -1.15 -11.80
N LEU A 294 -9.18 -0.21 -11.07
CA LEU A 294 -8.61 1.01 -11.64
C LEU A 294 -7.47 0.65 -12.59
N LYS A 295 -7.59 1.11 -13.84
CA LYS A 295 -6.60 0.89 -14.89
C LYS A 295 -5.78 2.16 -15.06
N GLN A 296 -4.46 2.03 -14.90
CA GLN A 296 -3.52 3.13 -15.06
C GLN A 296 -2.31 2.65 -15.84
N LYS A 297 -1.63 3.56 -16.53
CA LYS A 297 -0.44 3.27 -17.32
C LYS A 297 0.71 4.08 -16.75
N LEU A 298 1.84 3.42 -16.48
CA LEU A 298 3.04 4.12 -16.04
C LEU A 298 3.57 5.03 -17.16
N PRO A 299 4.10 6.22 -16.81
CA PRO A 299 4.82 7.04 -17.77
C PRO A 299 6.11 6.34 -18.20
N ALA A 300 6.71 6.79 -19.30
CA ALA A 300 8.02 6.29 -19.70
C ALA A 300 9.07 6.69 -18.65
N LEU A 301 10.08 5.84 -18.44
CA LEU A 301 11.13 6.11 -17.44
C LEU A 301 11.86 7.44 -17.69
N ALA A 302 12.07 7.79 -18.97
CA ALA A 302 12.70 9.03 -19.38
C ALA A 302 11.94 10.28 -18.90
N GLU A 303 10.61 10.20 -18.78
CA GLU A 303 9.76 11.32 -18.31
C GLU A 303 9.95 11.60 -16.80
N ILE A 304 10.59 10.69 -16.06
CA ILE A 304 10.94 10.88 -14.65
C ILE A 304 12.34 11.49 -14.49
N GLU A 305 13.25 11.17 -15.41
CA GLU A 305 14.66 11.60 -15.36
C GLU A 305 14.87 13.02 -15.91
N GLU A 306 13.90 13.58 -16.66
CA GLU A 306 13.98 14.95 -17.14
C GLU A 306 13.87 15.95 -15.96
N PRO A 307 14.84 16.88 -15.80
CA PRO A 307 14.74 17.91 -14.79
C PRO A 307 13.54 18.79 -15.09
N VAL A 308 12.68 18.95 -14.08
CA VAL A 308 11.48 19.79 -14.14
C VAL A 308 11.91 21.22 -14.47
N THR A 309 11.69 21.64 -15.72
CA THR A 309 11.64 23.05 -16.06
C THR A 309 10.22 23.51 -15.78
N GLU A 310 10.04 24.32 -14.73
CA GLU A 310 8.77 25.02 -14.57
C GLU A 310 8.53 25.88 -15.83
N PRO A 311 7.31 25.91 -16.38
CA PRO A 311 6.98 26.88 -17.40
C PRO A 311 7.06 28.26 -16.76
N VAL A 312 8.12 29.00 -17.08
CA VAL A 312 8.20 30.43 -16.79
C VAL A 312 7.04 31.06 -17.53
N ASP A 313 6.09 31.62 -16.79
CA ASP A 313 4.98 32.40 -17.32
C ASP A 313 5.56 33.47 -18.25
N ALA A 314 5.49 33.21 -19.56
CA ALA A 314 5.91 34.15 -20.58
C ALA A 314 4.89 35.28 -20.56
N THR A 315 5.21 36.32 -19.78
CA THR A 315 4.51 37.59 -19.83
C THR A 315 4.48 38.03 -21.30
N PRO A 316 3.32 38.31 -21.91
CA PRO A 316 3.30 38.74 -23.30
C PRO A 316 3.97 40.11 -23.39
N SER A 317 5.17 40.12 -23.98
CA SER A 317 5.87 41.33 -24.39
C SER A 317 4.96 42.14 -25.32
N ARG A 318 4.52 43.29 -24.83
CA ARG A 318 3.69 44.24 -25.54
C ARG A 318 4.53 44.88 -26.66
N LYS A 319 4.32 44.44 -27.90
CA LYS A 319 4.91 45.10 -29.10
C LYS A 319 4.46 46.57 -29.17
N PRO A 320 5.35 47.50 -29.57
CA PRO A 320 4.99 48.90 -29.75
C PRO A 320 4.13 49.07 -31.02
N SER A 321 2.91 49.57 -30.87
CA SER A 321 2.06 49.94 -32.00
C SER A 321 2.52 51.28 -32.59
N ARG A 322 2.94 51.24 -33.86
CA ARG A 322 2.98 52.44 -34.72
C ARG A 322 1.56 52.90 -34.96
N THR A 323 1.21 54.08 -34.46
CA THR A 323 -0.01 54.79 -34.91
C THR A 323 0.37 56.18 -35.40
N ALA A 324 -0.13 56.48 -36.60
CA ALA A 324 0.05 57.72 -37.32
C ALA A 324 -0.66 58.88 -36.62
N SER A 325 -0.08 60.06 -36.82
CA SER A 325 -0.57 61.35 -36.36
C SER A 325 -1.94 61.72 -36.90
N THR A 326 -2.82 62.24 -36.05
CA THR A 326 -3.63 63.42 -36.39
C THR A 326 -3.95 64.21 -35.13
N LYS A 327 -3.57 65.49 -35.12
CA LYS A 327 -3.84 66.49 -34.08
C LYS A 327 -5.34 66.82 -34.06
N THR A 328 -5.91 67.17 -32.91
CA THR A 328 -6.50 68.50 -32.59
C THR A 328 -6.85 68.57 -31.09
N ALA A 329 -6.67 69.77 -30.52
CA ALA A 329 -6.63 70.15 -29.10
C ALA A 329 -8.01 70.26 -28.41
N LYS A 330 -8.08 70.21 -27.05
CA LYS A 330 -8.14 71.37 -26.13
C LYS A 330 -8.58 70.99 -24.69
N ALA A 331 -8.03 71.75 -23.73
CA ALA A 331 -8.54 72.17 -22.39
C ALA A 331 -8.75 71.11 -21.27
N ILE A 332 -7.90 71.07 -20.24
CA ILE A 332 -7.95 71.80 -18.94
C ILE A 332 -9.11 71.35 -18.03
N ALA A 333 -8.79 70.69 -16.90
CA ALA A 333 -9.14 71.16 -15.54
C ALA A 333 -8.63 70.21 -14.43
N THR A 334 -8.31 70.84 -13.31
CA THR A 334 -7.55 70.44 -12.11
C THR A 334 -8.34 69.72 -11.00
N LYS A 335 -7.59 69.24 -9.98
CA LYS A 335 -7.93 68.96 -8.56
C LYS A 335 -8.46 67.55 -8.24
N ALA A 336 -8.30 66.99 -7.05
CA ALA A 336 -7.34 67.11 -5.94
C ALA A 336 -7.58 65.88 -5.03
N VAL A 337 -6.52 65.35 -4.42
CA VAL A 337 -6.54 64.45 -3.25
C VAL A 337 -6.15 65.35 -2.05
N PRO A 338 -6.77 65.30 -0.84
CA PRO A 338 -6.51 64.19 0.07
C PRO A 338 -7.53 63.87 1.20
N ALA A 339 -7.28 62.72 1.83
CA ALA A 339 -7.00 62.55 3.27
C ALA A 339 -7.87 61.52 4.03
N ARG A 340 -7.15 60.55 4.60
CA ARG A 340 -7.50 59.71 5.76
C ARG A 340 -7.96 60.54 6.96
N LYS A 341 -8.80 59.93 7.82
CA LYS A 341 -8.67 60.02 9.28
C LYS A 341 -9.10 58.71 10.00
N PRO A 342 -8.62 58.46 11.23
CA PRO A 342 -8.69 57.17 11.92
C PRO A 342 -9.62 57.12 13.17
N ALA A 343 -9.85 55.89 13.65
CA ALA A 343 -10.03 55.42 15.04
C ALA A 343 -11.20 55.90 15.94
N ALA A 344 -11.92 54.93 16.53
CA ALA A 344 -12.22 54.80 17.98
C ALA A 344 -13.12 53.56 18.21
N LYS A 345 -12.65 52.48 18.86
CA LYS A 345 -12.86 52.16 20.30
C LYS A 345 -14.22 52.58 20.88
N ARG A 346 -15.05 51.57 21.23
CA ARG A 346 -15.79 51.53 22.51
C ARG A 346 -16.09 50.08 22.91
N ARG A 347 -16.09 49.87 24.22
CA ARG A 347 -16.07 48.62 24.99
C ARG A 347 -17.21 48.71 26.01
N LYS A 348 -17.72 47.54 26.46
CA LYS A 348 -18.71 47.30 27.55
C LYS A 348 -20.17 47.55 27.15
N VAL A 349 -21.16 46.74 27.52
CA VAL A 349 -21.30 45.73 28.59
C VAL A 349 -21.81 44.42 28.01
#